data_AF-A0A524E1A1-F1
#
_entry.id   AF-A0A524E1A1-F1
#
_cell.length_a   1.000
_cell.length_b   1.000
_cell.length_c   1.000
_cell.angle_alpha   90.00
_cell.angle_beta   90.00
_cell.angle_gamma   90.00
#
_symmetry.space_group_name_H-M   'P 1'
#
loop_
_entity.id
_entity.type
_entity.pdbx_description
1 polymer ?
#
loop_
_entity_poly.entity_id
_entity_poly.type
_entity_poly.pdbx_seq_one_letter_code
_entity_poly.pdbx_strand_id
1 'polypeptide(L)'
;MSRKLTPNRWNWDDETKKWIFIKIHEDGRKIYHYRDDPPQEFLDLTMKLKKLNEKLIITRDNEENERLFKEMMKITKRIQKMRKEDPEEDLLQPL
;
A
#
# COMPACT_ATOMS: atom_id res chain seq x y z
N MET A 1 3.50 6.43 -19.04
CA MET A 1 2.27 7.04 -18.50
C MET A 1 2.32 6.93 -16.99
N SER A 2 2.54 8.05 -16.28
CA SER A 2 2.54 8.09 -14.81
C SER A 2 1.17 7.61 -14.30
N ARG A 3 1.15 6.67 -13.34
CA ARG A 3 -0.12 6.16 -12.78
C ARG A 3 -0.87 7.31 -12.12
N LYS A 4 -2.15 7.48 -12.44
CA LYS A 4 -3.00 8.47 -11.77
C LYS A 4 -3.10 8.12 -10.27
N LEU A 5 -2.71 9.07 -9.41
CA LEU A 5 -2.86 8.93 -7.96
C LEU A 5 -4.34 8.75 -7.62
N THR A 6 -4.63 7.76 -6.78
CA THR A 6 -6.01 7.42 -6.41
C THR A 6 -6.30 7.92 -5.00
N PRO A 7 -7.45 8.59 -4.79
CA PRO A 7 -7.85 9.06 -3.47
C PRO A 7 -8.07 7.95 -2.45
N ASN A 8 -8.00 8.32 -1.17
CA ASN A 8 -8.29 7.52 0.01
C ASN A 8 -7.44 6.25 0.14
N ARG A 9 -6.23 6.27 -0.43
CA ARG A 9 -5.20 5.24 -0.26
C ARG A 9 -3.80 5.83 -0.41
N TRP A 10 -2.81 5.11 0.11
CA TRP A 10 -1.40 5.42 -0.14
C TRP A 10 -1.05 5.11 -1.60
N ASN A 11 -0.35 6.04 -2.23
CA ASN A 11 0.21 5.92 -3.56
C ASN A 11 1.71 6.14 -3.46
N TRP A 12 2.49 5.37 -4.22
CA TRP A 12 3.89 5.72 -4.47
C TRP A 12 3.94 6.60 -5.71
N ASP A 13 4.58 7.77 -5.61
CA ASP A 13 4.82 8.65 -6.73
C ASP A 13 6.27 8.50 -7.24
N ASP A 14 6.39 8.02 -8.47
CA ASP A 14 7.69 7.77 -9.09
C ASP A 14 8.44 9.04 -9.46
N GLU A 15 7.76 10.17 -9.64
CA GLU A 15 8.38 11.45 -10.01
C GLU A 15 9.00 12.13 -8.80
N THR A 16 8.25 12.25 -7.69
CA THR A 16 8.75 12.87 -6.46
C THR A 16 9.49 11.90 -5.53
N LYS A 17 9.42 10.59 -5.78
CA LYS A 17 9.94 9.53 -4.89
C LYS A 17 9.37 9.62 -3.47
N LYS A 18 8.10 10.00 -3.36
CA LYS A 18 7.38 10.12 -2.09
C LYS A 18 6.13 9.26 -2.08
N TRP A 19 5.71 8.91 -0.87
CA TRP A 19 4.39 8.37 -0.60
C TRP A 19 3.37 9.49 -0.49
N ILE A 20 2.26 9.37 -1.22
CA ILE A 20 1.19 10.37 -1.28
C ILE A 20 -0.14 9.73 -0.89
N PHE A 21 -0.78 10.30 0.14
CA PHE A 21 -2.17 10.00 0.47
C PHE A 21 -3.04 11.21 0.12
N ILE A 22 -4.11 10.99 -0.65
CA ILE A 22 -5.05 12.05 -1.04
C ILE A 22 -6.36 11.81 -0.30
N LYS A 23 -6.68 12.65 0.68
CA LYS A 23 -7.98 12.63 1.38
C LYS A 23 -8.96 13.54 0.65
N ILE A 24 -10.15 13.03 0.35
CA ILE A 24 -11.25 13.86 -0.18
C ILE A 24 -12.23 14.12 0.96
N HIS A 25 -12.46 15.39 1.27
CA HIS A 25 -13.46 15.84 2.22
C HIS A 25 -14.86 15.86 1.60
N GLU A 26 -15.89 15.92 2.44
CA GLU A 26 -17.30 15.95 2.01
C GLU A 26 -17.63 17.16 1.12
N ASP A 27 -16.92 18.27 1.30
CA ASP A 27 -17.01 19.48 0.47
C ASP A 27 -16.24 19.40 -0.86
N GLY A 28 -15.62 18.26 -1.15
CA GLY A 28 -14.83 18.03 -2.36
C GLY A 28 -13.39 18.54 -2.29
N ARG A 29 -12.96 19.14 -1.16
CA ARG A 29 -11.56 19.56 -0.99
C ARG A 29 -10.64 18.35 -0.91
N LYS A 30 -9.45 18.49 -1.50
CA LYS A 30 -8.39 17.47 -1.48
C LYS A 30 -7.26 17.90 -0.56
N ILE A 31 -6.93 17.05 0.41
CA ILE A 31 -5.75 17.20 1.26
C ILE A 31 -4.73 16.15 0.83
N TYR A 32 -3.50 16.59 0.63
CA TYR A 32 -2.37 15.76 0.21
C TYR A 32 -1.42 15.58 1.40
N HIS A 33 -1.17 14.34 1.78
CA HIS A 33 -0.15 14.00 2.77
C HIS A 33 1.03 13.35 2.07
N TYR A 34 2.22 13.86 2.32
CA TYR A 34 3.46 13.38 1.75
C TYR A 34 4.33 12.77 2.85
N ARG A 35 4.96 11.63 2.55
CA ARG A 35 5.98 11.03 3.43
C ARG A 35 7.09 10.45 2.57
N ASP A 36 8.31 10.51 3.08
CA ASP A 36 9.47 9.87 2.42
C ASP A 36 9.49 8.37 2.73
N ASP A 37 9.24 8.02 4.00
CA ASP A 37 9.19 6.64 4.45
C ASP A 37 7.91 5.91 4.01
N PRO A 38 8.02 4.61 3.69
CA PRO A 38 6.86 3.79 3.38
C PRO A 38 5.93 3.61 4.58
N PRO A 39 4.60 3.50 4.34
CA PRO A 39 3.66 3.12 5.39
C PRO A 39 4.04 1.79 6.04
N GLN A 40 3.83 1.65 7.34
CA GLN A 40 4.18 0.42 8.07
C GLN A 40 3.45 -0.80 7.48
N GLU A 41 2.16 -0.66 7.15
CA GLU A 41 1.41 -1.70 6.46
C GLU A 41 2.09 -2.17 5.15
N PHE A 42 2.71 -1.26 4.39
CA PHE A 42 3.42 -1.62 3.17
C PHE A 42 4.66 -2.47 3.46
N LEU A 43 5.45 -2.09 4.46
CA LEU A 43 6.64 -2.84 4.89
C LEU A 43 6.26 -4.25 5.33
N ASP A 44 5.21 -4.38 6.15
CA ASP A 44 4.74 -5.66 6.66
C ASP A 44 4.22 -6.57 5.55
N LEU A 45 3.44 -6.01 4.61
CA LEU A 45 2.89 -6.75 3.47
C LEU A 45 3.98 -7.19 2.49
N THR A 46 4.95 -6.32 2.19
CA THR A 46 6.08 -6.66 1.31
C THR A 46 6.98 -7.72 1.93
N MET A 47 7.21 -7.68 3.25
CA MET A 47 7.94 -8.73 3.96
C MET A 47 7.21 -10.08 3.89
N LYS A 48 5.89 -10.10 4.07
CA LYS A 48 5.07 -11.32 3.90
C LYS A 48 5.14 -11.84 2.47
N LEU A 49 5.06 -10.94 1.48
CA LEU A 49 5.16 -11.30 0.06
C LEU A 49 6.51 -11.95 -0.26
N LYS A 50 7.60 -11.40 0.26
CA LYS A 50 8.95 -11.96 0.12
C LYS A 50 9.02 -13.39 0.65
N LYS A 51 8.53 -13.63 1.87
CA LYS A 51 8.50 -14.96 2.49
C LYS A 51 7.68 -15.97 1.69
N LEU A 52 6.53 -15.56 1.14
CA LEU A 52 5.71 -16.43 0.29
C LEU A 52 6.41 -16.74 -1.03
N ASN A 53 7.08 -15.76 -1.64
CA ASN A 53 7.82 -15.96 -2.88
C ASN A 53 9.00 -16.93 -2.69
N GLU A 54 9.73 -16.81 -1.59
CA GLU A 54 10.81 -17.74 -1.22
C GLU A 54 10.29 -19.18 -1.07
N LYS A 55 9.11 -19.36 -0.46
CA LYS A 55 8.45 -20.67 -0.37
C LYS A 55 8.03 -21.19 -1.75
N LEU A 56 7.41 -20.34 -2.56
CA LEU A 56 6.91 -20.71 -3.89
C LEU A 56 8.04 -21.23 -4.80
N ILE A 57 9.25 -20.67 -4.71
CA ILE A 57 10.42 -21.11 -5.50
C ILE A 57 10.83 -22.56 -5.18
N ILE A 58 10.68 -23.00 -3.93
CA ILE A 58 11.13 -24.33 -3.49
C ILE A 58 10.01 -25.38 -3.49
N THR A 59 8.74 -24.95 -3.54
CA THR A 59 7.58 -25.84 -3.52
C THR A 59 7.45 -26.60 -4.85
N ARG A 60 7.44 -27.93 -4.76
CA ARG A 60 7.22 -28.83 -5.92
C ARG A 60 5.80 -29.36 -6.03
N ASP A 61 5.02 -29.21 -4.95
CA ASP A 61 3.62 -29.60 -4.91
C ASP A 61 2.75 -28.55 -5.61
N ASN A 62 1.93 -28.98 -6.57
CA ASN A 62 1.14 -28.07 -7.39
C ASN A 62 0.00 -27.42 -6.60
N GLU A 63 -0.63 -28.16 -5.67
CA GLU A 63 -1.73 -27.61 -4.86
C GLU A 63 -1.22 -26.53 -3.90
N GLU A 64 -0.10 -26.78 -3.24
CA GLU A 64 0.55 -25.83 -2.35
C GLU A 64 1.05 -24.60 -3.12
N ASN A 65 1.61 -24.79 -4.33
CA ASN A 65 1.97 -23.67 -5.21
C ASN A 65 0.77 -22.78 -5.53
N GLU A 66 -0.38 -23.37 -5.86
CA GLU A 66 -1.59 -22.60 -6.14
C GLU A 66 -2.09 -21.83 -4.90
N ARG A 67 -2.01 -22.44 -3.72
CA ARG A 67 -2.35 -21.79 -2.45
C ARG A 67 -1.45 -20.60 -2.16
N LEU A 68 -0.13 -20.77 -2.26
CA LEU A 68 0.86 -19.71 -2.07
C LEU A 68 0.62 -18.56 -3.04
N PHE A 69 0.38 -18.85 -4.32
CA PHE A 69 0.06 -17.82 -5.32
C PHE A 69 -1.23 -17.06 -4.98
N LYS A 70 -2.30 -17.76 -4.56
CA LYS A 70 -3.56 -17.14 -4.11
C LYS A 70 -3.34 -16.21 -2.91
N GLU A 71 -2.47 -16.58 -1.97
CA GLU A 71 -2.10 -15.72 -0.84
C GLU A 71 -1.31 -14.48 -1.28
N MET A 72 -0.33 -14.63 -2.16
CA MET A 72 0.42 -13.51 -2.74
C MET A 72 -0.52 -12.52 -3.47
N MET A 73 -1.53 -13.04 -4.18
CA MET A 73 -2.54 -12.21 -4.83
C MET A 73 -3.41 -11.43 -3.84
N LYS A 74 -3.75 -12.02 -2.69
CA LYS A 74 -4.48 -11.30 -1.62
C LYS A 74 -3.64 -10.16 -1.05
N ILE A 75 -2.35 -10.39 -0.79
CA ILE A 75 -1.42 -9.38 -0.30
C ILE A 75 -1.27 -8.24 -1.31
N THR A 76 -1.06 -8.54 -2.59
CA THR A 76 -0.94 -7.53 -3.65
C THR A 76 -2.21 -6.67 -3.75
N LYS A 77 -3.40 -7.28 -3.66
CA LYS A 77 -4.67 -6.54 -3.63
C LYS A 77 -4.80 -5.64 -2.40
N ARG A 78 -4.24 -6.06 -1.25
CA ARG A 78 -4.23 -5.26 -0.02
C ARG A 78 -3.28 -4.07 -0.17
N ILE A 79 -2.07 -4.27 -0.69
CA ILE A 79 -1.11 -3.20 -1.01
C ILE A 79 -1.78 -2.12 -1.89
N GLN A 80 -2.51 -2.54 -2.92
CA GLN A 80 -3.23 -1.61 -3.81
C GLN A 80 -4.38 -0.86 -3.13
N LYS A 81 -4.80 -1.24 -1.92
CA LYS A 81 -5.95 -0.66 -1.20
C LYS A 81 -5.56 -0.13 0.19
N MET A 82 -4.26 0.01 0.48
CA MET A 82 -3.77 0.48 1.79
C MET A 82 -4.34 1.85 2.12
N ARG A 83 -5.08 1.94 3.21
CA ARG A 83 -5.64 3.22 3.72
C ARG A 83 -4.64 3.85 4.69
N LYS A 84 -4.82 5.12 5.03
CA LYS A 84 -4.04 5.77 6.11
C LYS A 84 -4.47 5.13 7.44
N GLU A 85 -3.52 4.80 8.30
CA GLU A 85 -3.77 4.07 9.55
C GLU A 85 -4.41 4.94 10.65
N ASP A 86 -4.47 6.26 10.51
CA ASP A 86 -5.32 7.10 11.38
C ASP A 86 -5.73 8.44 10.74
N PRO A 87 -7.00 8.86 10.88
CA PRO A 87 -7.48 10.20 10.50
C PRO A 87 -7.20 11.29 11.56
N GLU A 88 -6.78 10.94 12.78
CA GLU A 88 -6.63 11.90 13.90
C GLU A 88 -5.39 12.81 13.82
N GLU A 89 -4.44 12.50 12.94
CA GLU A 89 -3.25 13.34 12.71
C GLU A 89 -3.59 14.69 12.03
N ASP A 90 -4.83 14.86 11.55
CA ASP A 90 -5.33 16.13 11.01
C ASP A 90 -5.73 17.13 12.10
N LEU A 91 -5.73 16.74 13.39
CA LEU A 91 -6.08 17.62 14.52
C LEU A 91 -4.88 18.32 15.18
N LEU A 92 -3.65 18.10 14.69
CA LEU A 92 -2.43 18.58 15.34
C LEU A 92 -1.48 19.41 14.46
N GLN A 93 -1.98 20.04 13.39
CA GLN A 93 -1.25 21.14 12.77
C GLN A 93 -1.85 22.48 13.19
N PRO A 94 -1.34 23.12 14.27
CA PRO A 94 -1.63 24.52 14.52
C PRO A 94 -0.79 25.42 13.61
N LEU A 95 -1.53 26.38 13.03
CA LEU A 95 -1.17 27.63 12.32
C LEU A 95 -0.86 27.54 10.83
#